data_AF-A0A1Q0Y6G5-F1
#
_entry.id   AF-A0A1Q0Y6G5-F1
#
_cell.length_a   1.000
_cell.length_b   1.000
_cell.length_c   1.000
_cell.angle_alpha   90.00
_cell.angle_beta   90.00
_cell.angle_gamma   90.00
#
_symmetry.space_group_name_H-M   'P 1'
#
loop_
_entity.id
_entity.type
_entity.pdbx_description
1 polymer ?
#
loop_
_entity_poly.entity_id
_entity_poly.type
_entity_poly.pdbx_seq_one_letter_code
_entity_poly.pdbx_strand_id
1 'polypeptide(L)'
;KLTGKTLLEAIDSIEPPKRPNDKPLRLPLQDVYKIGGIGTVPVGRIETGIIKPGMVVTFAPAGVTTEVKSVEMHHEQLTQGMPGDNVGFNVKNVSVKDIRRGN
;
A
#
# COMPACT_ATOMS: atom_id res chain seq x y z
N LYS A 1 0.88 18.13 -41.97
CA LYS A 1 1.30 16.97 -41.13
C LYS A 1 0.87 17.27 -39.71
N LEU A 2 0.11 16.37 -39.06
CA LEU A 2 -0.13 16.50 -37.63
C LEU A 2 1.19 16.19 -36.90
N THR A 3 1.63 17.11 -36.08
CA THR A 3 2.82 16.99 -35.23
C THR A 3 2.34 16.83 -33.79
N GLY A 4 2.64 15.70 -33.17
CA GLY A 4 2.26 15.42 -31.79
C GLY A 4 2.73 14.04 -31.36
N LYS A 5 2.83 13.83 -30.05
CA LYS A 5 3.13 12.53 -29.47
C LYS A 5 1.90 11.62 -29.56
N THR A 6 2.12 10.35 -29.86
CA THR A 6 1.14 9.29 -29.61
C THR A 6 0.87 9.18 -28.11
N LEU A 7 -0.23 8.51 -27.73
CA LEU A 7 -0.56 8.30 -26.32
C LEU A 7 0.58 7.61 -25.56
N LEU A 8 1.21 6.61 -26.18
CA LEU A 8 2.32 5.87 -25.58
C LEU A 8 3.54 6.78 -25.37
N GLU A 9 3.94 7.54 -26.40
CA GLU A 9 5.04 8.51 -26.29
C GLU A 9 4.77 9.61 -25.26
N ALA A 10 3.51 9.99 -25.07
CA ALA A 10 3.13 10.95 -24.05
C ALA A 10 3.33 10.36 -22.65
N ILE A 11 2.87 9.13 -22.41
CA ILE A 11 3.02 8.40 -21.13
C ILE A 11 4.51 8.18 -20.81
N ASP A 12 5.28 7.68 -21.78
CA ASP A 12 6.71 7.39 -21.60
C ASP A 12 7.55 8.64 -21.37
N SER A 13 7.04 9.82 -21.74
CA SER A 13 7.72 11.08 -21.52
C SER A 13 7.46 11.72 -20.15
N ILE A 14 6.63 11.09 -19.31
CA ILE A 14 6.37 11.56 -17.95
C ILE A 14 7.57 11.20 -17.06
N GLU A 15 8.17 12.21 -16.44
CA GLU A 15 9.22 11.99 -15.45
C GLU A 15 8.61 11.39 -14.16
N PRO A 16 9.15 10.26 -13.65
CA PRO A 16 8.67 9.67 -12.41
C PRO A 16 8.84 10.63 -11.22
N PRO A 17 7.84 10.76 -10.34
CA PRO A 17 7.94 11.62 -9.16
C PRO A 17 8.96 11.07 -8.16
N LYS A 18 9.56 11.98 -7.36
CA LYS A 18 10.42 11.58 -6.24
C LYS A 18 9.60 10.81 -5.21
N ARG A 19 10.08 9.61 -4.83
CA ARG A 19 9.44 8.73 -3.83
C ARG A 19 9.97 9.06 -2.42
N PRO A 20 9.14 9.56 -1.48
CA PRO A 20 9.57 9.99 -0.15
C PRO A 20 9.67 8.81 0.84
N ASN A 21 10.75 8.02 0.74
CA ASN A 21 10.99 6.84 1.57
C ASN A 21 11.64 7.13 2.94
N ASP A 22 12.17 8.34 3.11
CA ASP A 22 12.80 8.86 4.32
C ASP A 22 11.80 9.39 5.36
N LYS A 23 10.54 9.57 4.95
CA LYS A 23 9.45 10.02 5.82
C LYS A 23 8.80 8.86 6.57
N PRO A 24 8.09 9.12 7.69
CA PRO A 24 7.30 8.10 8.37
C PRO A 24 6.26 7.46 7.45
N LEU A 25 5.92 6.18 7.71
CA LEU A 25 4.92 5.44 6.93
C LEU A 25 3.55 6.13 6.98
N ARG A 26 2.98 6.40 5.80
CA ARG A 26 1.56 6.76 5.63
C ARG A 26 1.02 5.98 4.45
N LEU A 27 -0.01 5.18 4.72
CA LEU A 27 -0.64 4.28 3.77
C LEU A 27 -2.16 4.37 4.01
N PRO A 28 -2.86 5.29 3.33
CA PRO A 28 -4.31 5.41 3.44
C PRO A 28 -4.99 4.13 2.94
N LEU A 29 -5.92 3.59 3.73
CA LEU A 29 -6.65 2.39 3.34
C LEU A 29 -7.70 2.71 2.28
N GLN A 30 -7.57 2.07 1.13
CA GLN A 30 -8.58 2.10 0.07
C GLN A 30 -9.69 1.10 0.35
N ASP A 31 -9.35 -0.11 0.75
CA ASP A 31 -10.29 -1.17 1.10
C ASP A 31 -9.68 -2.15 2.11
N VAL A 32 -10.52 -2.97 2.73
CA VAL A 32 -10.09 -4.03 3.66
C VAL A 32 -10.84 -5.32 3.34
N TYR A 33 -10.10 -6.39 3.07
CA TYR A 33 -10.64 -7.70 2.75
C TYR A 33 -10.44 -8.70 3.88
N LYS A 34 -11.34 -9.67 3.99
CA LYS A 34 -11.17 -10.87 4.82
C LYS A 34 -10.98 -12.07 3.90
N ILE A 35 -9.78 -12.64 3.88
CA ILE A 35 -9.44 -13.80 3.05
C ILE A 35 -9.37 -15.03 3.95
N GLY A 36 -10.14 -16.07 3.60
CA GLY A 36 -10.15 -17.34 4.33
C GLY A 36 -8.74 -17.94 4.41
N GLY A 37 -8.32 -18.37 5.61
CA GLY A 37 -6.99 -18.95 5.84
C GLY A 37 -5.83 -17.95 5.96
N ILE A 38 -5.96 -16.73 5.40
CA ILE A 38 -4.92 -15.70 5.46
C ILE A 38 -5.17 -14.71 6.60
N GLY A 39 -6.43 -14.26 6.74
CA GLY A 39 -6.83 -13.25 7.72
C GLY A 39 -7.32 -11.96 7.08
N THR A 40 -7.04 -10.84 7.73
CA THR A 40 -7.46 -9.50 7.30
C THR A 40 -6.35 -8.88 6.46
N VAL A 41 -6.71 -8.43 5.25
CA VAL A 41 -5.79 -7.85 4.28
C VAL A 41 -6.26 -6.45 3.89
N PRO A 42 -5.71 -5.39 4.49
CA PRO A 42 -5.91 -4.03 4.03
C PRO A 42 -5.17 -3.79 2.71
N VAL A 43 -5.73 -2.92 1.89
CA VAL A 43 -5.18 -2.53 0.60
C VAL A 43 -5.13 -1.01 0.50
N GLY A 44 -4.04 -0.49 -0.05
CA GLY A 44 -3.90 0.94 -0.29
C GLY A 44 -2.58 1.29 -0.98
N ARG A 45 -2.41 2.58 -1.23
CA ARG A 45 -1.19 3.13 -1.82
C ARG A 45 -0.29 3.68 -0.74
N ILE A 46 1.01 3.38 -0.82
CA ILE A 46 1.99 3.95 0.09
C ILE A 46 2.28 5.38 -0.38
N GLU A 47 1.97 6.37 0.46
CA GLU A 47 2.23 7.78 0.14
C GLU A 47 3.62 8.20 0.62
N THR A 48 4.03 7.73 1.79
CA THR A 48 5.35 8.01 2.40
C THR A 48 5.88 6.82 3.18
N GLY A 49 7.20 6.75 3.32
CA GLY A 49 7.87 5.71 4.12
C GLY A 49 7.87 4.34 3.47
N ILE A 50 8.23 3.32 4.25
CA ILE A 50 8.39 1.94 3.80
C ILE A 50 7.57 1.02 4.70
N ILE A 51 6.98 -0.02 4.14
CA ILE A 51 6.33 -1.12 4.87
C ILE A 51 7.06 -2.43 4.61
N LYS A 52 7.25 -3.25 5.64
CA LYS A 52 7.93 -4.56 5.55
C LYS A 52 7.18 -5.60 6.36
N PRO A 53 7.24 -6.88 5.96
CA PRO A 53 6.91 -7.98 6.87
C PRO A 53 7.65 -7.85 8.21
N GLY A 54 6.97 -8.14 9.31
CA GLY A 54 7.46 -8.02 10.68
C GLY A 54 7.36 -6.62 11.30
N MET A 55 6.99 -5.58 10.53
CA MET A 55 6.78 -4.25 11.11
C MET A 55 5.52 -4.20 11.97
N VAL A 56 5.60 -3.51 13.09
CA VAL A 56 4.43 -3.13 13.89
C VAL A 56 3.89 -1.81 13.36
N VAL A 57 2.61 -1.78 12.97
CA VAL A 57 1.91 -0.63 12.41
C VAL A 57 0.70 -0.29 13.26
N THR A 58 0.27 0.97 13.20
CA THR A 58 -0.91 1.45 13.91
C THR A 58 -1.87 2.11 12.93
N PHE A 59 -3.14 1.70 12.95
CA PHE A 59 -4.20 2.24 12.14
C PHE A 59 -4.86 3.43 12.83
N ALA A 60 -4.78 4.60 12.20
CA ALA A 60 -5.46 5.81 12.68
C ALA A 60 -6.87 5.91 12.06
N PRO A 61 -7.82 6.66 12.65
CA PRO A 61 -7.81 7.17 14.01
C PRO A 61 -8.14 6.11 15.08
N ALA A 62 -8.40 4.85 14.70
CA ALA A 62 -8.86 3.81 15.64
C ALA A 62 -7.81 3.44 16.70
N GLY A 63 -6.52 3.72 16.47
CA GLY A 63 -5.43 3.42 17.41
C GLY A 63 -5.10 1.93 17.50
N VAL A 64 -5.53 1.13 16.52
CA VAL A 64 -5.30 -0.33 16.52
C VAL A 64 -3.89 -0.62 16.07
N THR A 65 -3.09 -1.25 16.93
CA THR A 65 -1.70 -1.63 16.64
C THR A 65 -1.59 -3.13 16.35
N THR A 66 -0.87 -3.50 15.30
CA THR A 66 -0.65 -4.90 14.91
C THR A 66 0.63 -5.09 14.10
N GLU A 67 1.05 -6.34 13.92
CA GLU A 67 2.20 -6.73 13.12
C GLU A 67 1.78 -7.11 11.68
N VAL A 68 2.54 -6.61 10.71
CA VAL A 68 2.42 -6.96 9.29
C VAL A 68 3.05 -8.33 9.05
N LYS A 69 2.28 -9.30 8.57
CA LYS A 69 2.77 -10.65 8.24
C LYS A 69 3.41 -10.73 6.86
N SER A 70 2.80 -10.10 5.88
CA SER A 70 3.24 -10.13 4.48
C SER A 70 2.81 -8.84 3.79
N VAL A 71 3.54 -8.49 2.74
CA VAL A 71 3.21 -7.38 1.83
C VAL A 71 3.21 -7.96 0.42
N GLU A 72 2.20 -7.62 -0.37
CA GLU A 72 1.96 -8.19 -1.70
C GLU A 72 1.56 -7.08 -2.68
N MET A 73 2.05 -7.17 -3.91
CA MET A 73 1.64 -6.30 -5.02
C MET A 73 1.43 -7.17 -6.25
N HIS A 74 0.26 -7.05 -6.90
CA HIS A 74 -0.07 -7.79 -8.12
C HIS A 74 0.18 -9.32 -8.06
N HIS A 75 -0.15 -9.96 -6.92
CA HIS A 75 0.06 -11.40 -6.66
C HIS A 75 1.51 -11.83 -6.39
N GLU A 76 2.42 -10.89 -6.17
CA GLU A 76 3.81 -11.18 -5.80
C GLU A 76 4.12 -10.68 -4.38
N GLN A 77 4.76 -11.53 -3.57
CA GLN A 77 5.22 -11.13 -2.25
C GLN A 77 6.43 -10.21 -2.35
N LEU A 78 6.38 -9.12 -1.59
CA LEU A 78 7.43 -8.13 -1.53
C LEU A 78 8.23 -8.26 -0.22
N THR A 79 9.53 -8.06 -0.32
CA THR A 79 10.41 -7.90 0.86
C THR A 79 10.17 -6.55 1.54
N GLN A 80 9.74 -5.54 0.78
CA GLN A 80 9.32 -4.23 1.27
C GLN A 80 8.42 -3.54 0.22
N GLY A 81 7.46 -2.74 0.68
CA GLY A 81 6.69 -1.81 -0.15
C GLY A 81 7.22 -0.38 -0.03
N MET A 82 7.26 0.34 -1.14
CA MET A 82 7.83 1.68 -1.27
C MET A 82 6.76 2.72 -1.65
N PRO A 83 7.01 4.03 -1.48
CA PRO A 83 6.06 5.05 -1.90
C PRO A 83 5.71 4.94 -3.37
N GLY A 84 4.42 5.03 -3.69
CA GLY A 84 3.86 4.83 -5.03
C GLY A 84 3.31 3.44 -5.28
N ASP A 85 3.72 2.43 -4.51
CA ASP A 85 3.26 1.05 -4.69
C ASP A 85 1.83 0.89 -4.16
N ASN A 86 1.00 0.15 -4.91
CA ASN A 86 -0.34 -0.25 -4.49
C ASN A 86 -0.26 -1.66 -3.92
N VAL A 87 -0.36 -1.79 -2.61
CA VAL A 87 -0.08 -3.03 -1.91
C VAL A 87 -1.30 -3.54 -1.15
N GLY A 88 -1.43 -4.87 -1.10
CA GLY A 88 -2.18 -5.55 -0.05
C GLY A 88 -1.21 -6.06 1.02
N PHE A 89 -1.58 -5.99 2.29
CA PHE A 89 -0.71 -6.49 3.36
C PHE A 89 -1.51 -7.26 4.41
N ASN A 90 -1.01 -8.40 4.86
CA ASN A 90 -1.72 -9.20 5.86
C ASN A 90 -1.35 -8.73 7.27
N VAL A 91 -2.34 -8.65 8.17
CA VAL A 91 -2.13 -8.25 9.58
C VAL A 91 -2.66 -9.28 10.56
N LYS A 92 -2.02 -9.38 11.73
CA LYS A 92 -2.42 -10.32 12.79
C LYS A 92 -3.60 -9.79 13.61
N ASN A 93 -4.56 -10.66 13.92
CA ASN A 93 -5.54 -10.45 14.99
C ASN A 93 -6.36 -9.14 14.92
N VAL A 94 -6.53 -8.56 13.73
CA VAL A 94 -7.39 -7.38 13.51
C VAL A 94 -8.65 -7.81 12.78
N SER A 95 -9.82 -7.41 13.28
CA SER A 95 -11.09 -7.65 12.58
C SER A 95 -11.29 -6.59 11.50
N VAL A 96 -11.94 -6.98 10.40
CA VAL A 96 -12.41 -6.04 9.35
C VAL A 96 -13.40 -4.99 9.87
N LYS A 97 -13.90 -5.13 11.10
CA LYS A 97 -14.76 -4.13 11.75
C LYS A 97 -13.94 -3.01 12.42
N ASP A 98 -12.70 -3.29 12.79
CA ASP A 98 -11.84 -2.38 13.56
C ASP A 98 -11.11 -1.39 12.64
N ILE A 99 -10.98 -1.76 11.36
CA ILE A 99 -10.34 -0.99 10.30
C ILE A 99 -11.22 -0.98 9.05
N ARG A 100 -11.28 0.16 8.37
CA ARG A 100 -12.14 0.42 7.20
C ARG A 100 -11.45 1.40 6.26
N ARG A 101 -12.03 1.59 5.08
CA ARG A 101 -11.61 2.61 4.13
C ARG A 101 -11.50 3.98 4.80
N GLY A 102 -10.43 4.71 4.52
CA GLY A 102 -10.15 6.03 5.09
C GLY A 102 -9.47 6.02 6.46
N ASN A 103 -9.18 4.83 7.02
CA ASN A 103 -8.17 4.69 8.08
C ASN A 103 -6.74 4.88 7.53
#